data_AF-A0A1G3Z6T1-F1
#
_entry.id   AF-A0A1G3Z6T1-F1
#
_cell.length_a   1.000
_cell.length_b   1.000
_cell.length_c   1.000
_cell.angle_alpha   90.00
_cell.angle_beta   90.00
_cell.angle_gamma   90.00
#
_symmetry.space_group_name_H-M   'P 1'
#
loop_
_entity.id
_entity.type
_entity.pdbx_description
1 polymer ?
#
loop_
_entity_poly.entity_id
_entity_poly.type
_entity_poly.pdbx_seq_one_letter_code
_entity_poly.pdbx_strand_id
1 'polypeptide(L)'
;MKKQAKLDFKWMQYPREIVMTCVSWYLRYPLSLRDLEEMMELRGLKPDHSTVWHWVDKYSVTLSAILRKKAKRPQGSWRVDETYIKVKGKWVYLYRAVDKNGLLIDFMLSAKRDIASAIRFFEKAIKGNTENPPYAITTDKNASYPPAINQLKEKGAIPITVEHRTNKYLNNIVEQDHRRIKRPLRGKGPFKTFQSTKNTLTGIESHSLFRKKQVDKSVFFEIV
;
A
#
# COMPACT_ATOMS: atom_id res chain seq x y z
N MET A 1 16.65 19.53 -11.34
CA MET A 1 15.66 18.68 -12.06
C MET A 1 15.40 17.40 -11.27
N LYS A 2 14.19 17.16 -10.74
CA LYS A 2 13.86 15.87 -10.12
C LYS A 2 13.68 14.83 -11.23
N LYS A 3 14.57 13.83 -11.30
CA LYS A 3 14.48 12.73 -12.27
C LYS A 3 13.09 12.09 -12.17
N GLN A 4 12.33 12.06 -13.26
CA GLN A 4 11.02 11.40 -13.32
C GLN A 4 11.26 9.91 -13.00
N ALA A 5 10.53 9.37 -12.01
CA ALA A 5 10.56 7.93 -11.76
C ALA A 5 10.08 7.21 -13.02
N LYS A 6 10.91 6.32 -13.56
CA LYS A 6 10.62 5.51 -14.76
C LYS A 6 10.99 4.07 -14.46
N LEU A 7 10.20 3.12 -14.95
CA LEU A 7 10.59 1.71 -14.88
C LEU A 7 11.74 1.46 -15.84
N ASP A 8 12.82 0.91 -15.31
CA ASP A 8 14.03 0.60 -16.06
C ASP A 8 14.14 -0.92 -16.26
N PHE A 9 14.07 -1.34 -17.53
CA PHE A 9 14.17 -2.72 -17.98
C PHE A 9 15.50 -3.01 -18.68
N LYS A 10 16.47 -2.08 -18.62
CA LYS A 10 17.79 -2.31 -19.21
C LYS A 10 18.42 -3.57 -18.60
N TRP A 11 19.02 -4.40 -19.46
CA TRP A 11 19.70 -5.65 -19.09
C TRP A 11 18.77 -6.75 -18.55
N MET A 12 17.46 -6.65 -18.76
CA MET A 12 16.55 -7.75 -18.45
C MET A 12 16.66 -8.84 -19.52
N GLN A 13 16.82 -10.09 -19.07
CA GLN A 13 16.82 -11.27 -19.93
C GLN A 13 15.44 -11.50 -20.61
N TYR A 14 14.37 -11.03 -19.97
CA TYR A 14 13.00 -11.21 -20.43
C TYR A 14 12.39 -9.87 -20.89
N PRO A 15 11.51 -9.89 -21.91
CA PRO A 15 10.75 -8.72 -22.33
C PRO A 15 9.98 -8.09 -21.16
N ARG A 16 9.81 -6.75 -21.20
CA ARG A 16 9.14 -5.99 -20.14
C ARG A 16 7.73 -6.50 -19.86
N GLU A 17 7.03 -6.98 -20.88
CA GLU A 17 5.66 -7.48 -20.82
C GLU A 17 5.60 -8.74 -19.94
N ILE A 18 6.58 -9.63 -20.07
CA ILE A 18 6.69 -10.85 -19.24
C ILE A 18 7.03 -10.48 -17.80
N VAL A 19 8.05 -9.61 -17.62
CA VAL A 19 8.49 -9.14 -16.31
C VAL A 19 7.32 -8.51 -15.55
N MET A 20 6.63 -7.56 -16.17
CA MET A 20 5.51 -6.85 -15.55
C MET A 20 4.26 -7.69 -15.39
N THR A 21 4.05 -8.70 -16.24
CA THR A 21 2.98 -9.70 -16.03
C THR A 21 3.23 -10.48 -14.74
N CYS A 22 4.44 -11.01 -14.55
CA CYS A 22 4.81 -11.74 -13.34
C CYS A 22 4.68 -10.86 -12.09
N VAL A 23 5.22 -9.63 -12.14
CA VAL A 23 5.12 -8.65 -11.05
C VAL A 23 3.65 -8.36 -10.73
N SER A 24 2.83 -8.10 -11.75
CA SER A 24 1.42 -7.75 -11.57
C SER A 24 0.60 -8.91 -11.00
N TRP A 25 0.86 -10.12 -11.45
CA TRP A 25 0.19 -11.31 -10.96
C TRP A 25 0.57 -11.62 -9.52
N TYR A 26 1.87 -11.55 -9.20
CA TYR A 26 2.33 -11.69 -7.83
C TYR A 26 1.64 -10.68 -6.90
N LEU A 27 1.60 -9.41 -7.28
CA LEU A 27 1.03 -8.36 -6.42
C LEU A 27 -0.51 -8.36 -6.36
N ARG A 28 -1.20 -8.96 -7.32
CA ARG A 28 -2.67 -8.92 -7.41
C ARG A 28 -3.35 -10.18 -6.87
N TYR A 29 -2.72 -11.34 -7.03
CA TYR A 29 -3.34 -12.63 -6.79
C TYR A 29 -2.65 -13.37 -5.64
N PRO A 30 -3.34 -14.34 -5.00
CA PRO A 30 -2.76 -15.19 -3.97
C PRO A 30 -1.81 -16.25 -4.58
N LEU A 31 -0.86 -15.82 -5.40
CA LEU A 31 0.16 -16.68 -6.02
C LEU A 31 1.46 -16.61 -5.23
N SER A 32 2.11 -17.76 -5.08
CA SER A 32 3.49 -17.90 -4.63
C SER A 32 4.46 -17.56 -5.78
N LEU A 33 5.74 -17.39 -5.47
CA LEU A 33 6.75 -17.19 -6.52
C LEU A 33 6.99 -18.47 -7.33
N ARG A 34 6.81 -19.64 -6.71
CA ARG A 34 6.94 -20.95 -7.38
C ARG A 34 5.78 -21.20 -8.34
N ASP A 35 4.58 -20.75 -7.96
CA ASP A 35 3.41 -20.82 -8.86
C ASP A 35 3.69 -20.01 -10.14
N LEU A 36 4.34 -18.84 -10.01
CA LEU A 36 4.69 -18.02 -11.17
C LEU A 36 5.79 -18.65 -12.02
N GLU A 37 6.79 -19.28 -11.40
CA GLU A 37 7.81 -20.06 -12.11
C GLU A 37 7.16 -21.18 -12.94
N GLU A 38 6.31 -22.01 -12.33
CA GLU A 38 5.57 -23.08 -13.01
C GLU A 38 4.67 -22.54 -14.14
N MET A 39 3.92 -21.47 -13.88
CA MET A 39 3.06 -20.83 -14.88
C MET A 39 3.84 -20.26 -16.07
N MET A 40 5.09 -19.82 -15.86
CA MET A 40 5.96 -19.36 -16.94
C MET A 40 6.56 -20.55 -17.70
N GLU A 41 6.91 -21.64 -17.01
CA GLU A 41 7.43 -22.87 -17.63
C GLU A 41 6.42 -23.49 -18.59
N LEU A 42 5.14 -23.53 -18.23
CA LEU A 42 4.03 -23.94 -19.12
C LEU A 42 3.93 -23.11 -20.41
N ARG A 43 4.60 -21.96 -20.48
CA ARG A 43 4.64 -21.06 -21.64
C ARG A 43 6.00 -21.10 -22.37
N GLY A 44 6.87 -22.04 -22.02
CA GLY A 44 8.22 -22.17 -22.57
C GLY A 44 9.22 -21.13 -22.02
N LEU A 45 8.87 -20.41 -20.95
CA LEU A 45 9.72 -19.42 -20.30
C LEU A 45 10.27 -20.01 -19.00
N LYS A 46 11.55 -19.81 -18.68
CA LYS A 46 12.18 -20.42 -17.49
C LYS A 46 12.78 -19.40 -16.51
N PRO A 47 12.01 -18.39 -16.04
CA PRO A 47 12.50 -17.53 -14.98
C PRO A 47 12.43 -18.28 -13.63
N ASP A 48 13.55 -18.34 -12.91
CA ASP A 48 13.56 -18.88 -11.55
C ASP A 48 12.70 -18.01 -10.60
N HIS A 49 12.07 -18.61 -9.58
CA HIS A 49 11.28 -17.90 -8.58
C HIS A 49 12.05 -16.73 -7.93
N SER A 50 13.37 -16.83 -7.75
CA SER A 50 14.20 -15.75 -7.25
C SER A 50 14.30 -14.61 -8.26
N THR A 51 14.40 -14.89 -9.56
CA THR A 51 14.34 -13.86 -10.62
C THR A 51 13.04 -13.08 -10.55
N VAL A 52 11.90 -13.78 -10.42
CA VAL A 52 10.58 -13.14 -10.26
C VAL A 52 10.54 -12.28 -8.99
N TRP A 53 11.11 -12.77 -7.89
CA TRP A 53 11.20 -11.98 -6.65
C TRP A 53 12.01 -10.69 -6.83
N HIS A 54 13.15 -10.75 -7.50
CA HIS A 54 13.97 -9.55 -7.77
C HIS A 54 13.19 -8.52 -8.61
N TRP A 55 12.39 -8.97 -9.59
CA TRP A 55 11.51 -8.08 -10.34
C TRP A 55 10.48 -7.43 -9.43
N VAL A 56 9.80 -8.20 -8.57
CA VAL A 56 8.81 -7.66 -7.63
C VAL A 56 9.45 -6.63 -6.72
N ASP A 57 10.61 -6.94 -6.12
CA ASP A 57 11.29 -6.04 -5.19
C ASP A 57 11.73 -4.74 -5.89
N LYS A 58 12.32 -4.85 -7.09
CA LYS A 58 12.79 -3.71 -7.90
C LYS A 58 11.64 -2.81 -8.37
N TYR A 59 10.56 -3.39 -8.88
CA TYR A 59 9.53 -2.61 -9.58
C TYR A 59 8.39 -2.14 -8.66
N SER A 60 8.15 -2.77 -7.52
CA SER A 60 7.02 -2.39 -6.64
C SER A 60 7.08 -0.94 -6.16
N VAL A 61 8.25 -0.48 -5.72
CA VAL A 61 8.44 0.88 -5.18
C VAL A 61 8.36 1.92 -6.30
N THR A 62 9.03 1.65 -7.43
CA THR A 62 9.04 2.54 -8.59
C THR A 62 7.64 2.67 -9.19
N LEU A 63 6.90 1.56 -9.33
CA LEU A 63 5.51 1.55 -9.78
C LEU A 63 4.63 2.40 -8.88
N SER A 64 4.75 2.25 -7.55
CA SER A 64 4.01 3.06 -6.58
C SER A 64 4.30 4.55 -6.73
N ALA A 65 5.58 4.92 -6.89
CA ALA A 65 5.98 6.32 -7.06
C ALA A 65 5.38 6.96 -8.32
N ILE A 66 5.26 6.20 -9.42
CA ILE A 66 4.63 6.67 -10.65
C ILE A 66 3.12 6.78 -10.47
N LEU A 67 2.47 5.73 -9.98
CA LEU A 67 1.01 5.67 -9.89
C LEU A 67 0.46 6.65 -8.85
N ARG A 68 1.13 6.86 -7.71
CA ARG A 68 0.71 7.85 -6.71
C ARG A 68 0.69 9.27 -7.25
N LYS A 69 1.54 9.61 -8.22
CA LYS A 69 1.51 10.92 -8.89
C LYS A 69 0.31 11.09 -9.83
N LYS A 70 -0.11 10.00 -10.47
CA LYS A 70 -1.26 9.96 -11.39
C LYS A 70 -2.59 9.69 -10.67
N ALA A 71 -2.55 9.40 -9.37
CA ALA A 71 -3.73 9.05 -8.59
C ALA A 71 -4.58 10.27 -8.26
N LYS A 72 -5.90 10.13 -8.43
CA LYS A 72 -6.90 11.04 -7.88
C LYS A 72 -6.68 11.21 -6.38
N ARG A 73 -6.70 12.46 -5.93
CA ARG A 73 -6.47 12.80 -4.53
C ARG A 73 -7.71 12.43 -3.70
N PRO A 74 -7.55 11.69 -2.60
CA PRO A 74 -8.63 11.46 -1.65
C PRO A 74 -9.02 12.77 -0.96
N GLN A 75 -10.30 12.89 -0.59
CA GLN A 75 -10.83 14.12 0.00
C GLN A 75 -11.82 13.84 1.14
N GLY A 76 -11.96 14.82 2.04
CA GLY A 76 -12.98 14.81 3.07
C GLY A 76 -12.59 14.01 4.31
N SER A 77 -13.49 13.15 4.81
CA SER A 77 -13.26 12.43 6.06
C SER A 77 -12.45 11.14 5.86
N TRP A 78 -11.52 10.91 6.78
CA TRP A 78 -10.61 9.76 6.75
C TRP A 78 -11.16 8.65 7.65
N ARG A 79 -10.91 7.39 7.28
CA ARG A 79 -11.12 6.19 8.09
C ARG A 79 -9.77 5.52 8.26
N VAL A 80 -9.32 5.41 9.49
CA VAL A 80 -7.99 4.94 9.83
C VAL A 80 -8.10 3.74 10.75
N ASP A 81 -7.43 2.67 10.36
CA ASP A 81 -7.39 1.44 11.13
C ASP A 81 -6.08 0.68 10.86
N GLU A 82 -5.75 -0.25 11.75
CA GLU A 82 -4.62 -1.15 11.58
C GLU A 82 -5.07 -2.58 11.33
N THR A 83 -4.24 -3.31 10.60
CA THR A 83 -4.36 -4.76 10.54
C THR A 83 -3.03 -5.46 10.78
N TYR A 84 -3.08 -6.64 11.37
CA TYR A 84 -1.90 -7.49 11.53
C TYR A 84 -1.46 -8.14 10.21
N ILE A 85 -0.15 -8.28 10.03
CA ILE A 85 0.54 -9.06 8.98
C ILE A 85 1.70 -9.82 9.62
N LYS A 86 2.00 -11.04 9.17
CA LYS A 86 3.08 -11.86 9.72
C LYS A 86 4.38 -11.64 8.95
N VAL A 87 5.45 -11.24 9.65
CA VAL A 87 6.79 -11.02 9.11
C VAL A 87 7.82 -11.72 9.99
N LYS A 88 8.63 -12.60 9.41
CA LYS A 88 9.63 -13.43 10.11
C LYS A 88 9.03 -14.13 11.35
N GLY A 89 7.83 -14.69 11.20
CA GLY A 89 7.10 -15.36 12.27
C GLY A 89 6.39 -14.43 13.27
N LYS A 90 6.66 -13.12 13.27
CA LYS A 90 6.10 -12.15 14.22
C LYS A 90 4.94 -11.35 13.61
N TRP A 91 3.93 -11.05 14.40
CA TRP A 91 2.87 -10.13 14.00
C TRP A 91 3.37 -8.69 14.02
N VAL A 92 3.14 -7.98 12.93
CA VAL A 92 3.42 -6.54 12.77
C VAL A 92 2.15 -5.84 12.28
N TYR A 93 2.11 -4.52 12.37
CA TYR A 93 0.91 -3.71 12.14
C TYR A 93 1.02 -2.94 10.82
N LEU A 94 0.02 -3.11 9.96
CA LEU A 94 -0.17 -2.30 8.75
C LEU A 94 -1.25 -1.26 9.06
N TYR A 95 -0.81 -0.03 9.29
CA TYR A 95 -1.66 1.15 9.39
C TYR A 95 -2.17 1.53 8.00
N ARG A 96 -3.44 1.90 7.89
CA ARG A 96 -4.07 2.31 6.64
C ARG A 96 -5.06 3.43 6.87
N ALA A 97 -5.16 4.32 5.89
CA ALA A 97 -6.16 5.36 5.83
C ALA A 97 -6.84 5.34 4.46
N VAL A 98 -8.18 5.38 4.46
CA VAL A 98 -9.00 5.56 3.26
C VAL A 98 -9.99 6.70 3.47
N ASP A 99 -10.41 7.35 2.39
CA ASP A 99 -11.45 8.38 2.48
C ASP A 99 -12.87 7.78 2.54
N LYS A 100 -13.89 8.64 2.58
CA LYS A 100 -15.31 8.24 2.57
C LYS A 100 -15.72 7.38 1.37
N ASN A 101 -15.01 7.46 0.26
CA ASN A 101 -15.26 6.71 -0.97
C ASN A 101 -14.40 5.43 -1.06
N GLY A 102 -13.58 5.16 -0.03
CA GLY A 102 -12.64 4.04 -0.01
C GLY A 102 -11.39 4.27 -0.85
N LEU A 103 -11.08 5.50 -1.25
CA LEU A 103 -9.83 5.84 -1.94
C LEU A 103 -8.67 5.82 -0.93
N LEU A 104 -7.53 5.22 -1.30
CA LEU A 104 -6.36 5.13 -0.44
C LEU A 104 -5.76 6.52 -0.20
N ILE A 105 -5.64 6.90 1.07
CA ILE A 105 -4.91 8.09 1.54
C ILE A 105 -3.46 7.72 1.75
N ASP A 106 -3.21 6.77 2.65
CA ASP A 106 -1.89 6.23 2.85
C ASP A 106 -1.89 4.91 3.62
N PHE A 107 -0.72 4.25 3.66
CA PHE A 107 -0.46 3.08 4.47
C PHE A 107 0.95 3.13 5.07
N MET A 108 1.18 2.39 6.16
CA MET A 108 2.51 2.23 6.76
C MET A 108 2.61 0.91 7.52
N LEU A 109 3.69 0.17 7.27
CA LEU A 109 4.06 -0.99 8.09
C LEU A 109 4.84 -0.53 9.33
N SER A 110 4.46 -1.00 10.51
CA SER A 110 5.13 -0.76 11.79
C SER A 110 5.29 -2.06 12.57
N ALA A 111 6.42 -2.23 13.26
CA ALA A 111 6.61 -3.37 14.15
C ALA A 111 5.80 -3.25 15.46
N LYS A 112 5.42 -2.02 15.84
CA LYS A 112 4.71 -1.72 17.09
C LYS A 112 3.35 -1.07 16.82
N ARG A 113 2.45 -1.20 17.79
CA ARG A 113 1.16 -0.51 17.86
C ARG A 113 1.16 0.43 19.06
N ASP A 114 1.79 1.58 18.88
CA ASP A 114 1.99 2.60 19.91
C ASP A 114 1.65 4.00 19.38
N ILE A 115 1.59 4.98 20.30
CA ILE A 115 1.31 6.38 19.99
C ILE A 115 2.32 6.93 18.98
N ALA A 116 3.60 6.61 19.16
CA ALA A 116 4.67 7.03 18.24
C ALA A 116 4.45 6.52 16.80
N SER A 117 4.01 5.27 16.65
CA SER A 117 3.66 4.70 15.34
C SER A 117 2.43 5.37 14.75
N ALA A 118 1.41 5.69 15.55
CA ALA A 118 0.22 6.40 15.10
C ALA A 118 0.57 7.83 14.62
N ILE A 119 1.37 8.58 15.37
CA ILE A 119 1.86 9.91 14.98
C ILE A 119 2.62 9.83 13.66
N ARG A 120 3.60 8.93 13.55
CA ARG A 120 4.40 8.75 12.34
C ARG A 120 3.52 8.39 11.13
N PHE A 121 2.48 7.59 11.34
CA PHE A 121 1.52 7.26 10.28
C PHE A 121 0.79 8.51 9.79
N PHE A 122 0.22 9.28 10.71
CA PHE A 122 -0.51 10.49 10.35
C PHE A 122 0.39 11.55 9.72
N GLU A 123 1.58 11.82 10.26
CA GLU A 123 2.55 12.76 9.68
C GLU A 123 2.87 12.39 8.23
N LYS A 124 3.07 11.08 7.97
CA LYS A 124 3.28 10.57 6.62
C LYS A 124 2.06 10.80 5.71
N ALA A 125 0.87 10.48 6.20
CA ALA A 125 -0.38 10.64 5.45
C ALA A 125 -0.70 12.11 5.14
N ILE A 126 -0.52 13.01 6.11
CA ILE A 126 -0.72 14.46 5.98
C ILE A 126 0.27 15.04 4.98
N LYS A 127 1.56 14.70 5.10
CA LYS A 127 2.60 15.15 4.16
C LYS A 127 2.30 14.76 2.71
N GLY A 128 1.65 13.61 2.50
CA GLY A 128 1.23 13.17 1.17
C GLY A 128 0.00 13.89 0.61
N ASN A 129 -0.77 14.58 1.45
CA ASN A 129 -2.10 15.12 1.15
C ASN A 129 -2.30 16.56 1.70
N THR A 130 -1.24 17.37 1.71
CA THR A 130 -1.26 18.74 2.26
C THR A 130 -2.28 19.66 1.61
N GLU A 131 -2.59 19.44 0.32
CA GLU A 131 -3.59 20.22 -0.44
C GLU A 131 -5.03 19.90 -0.03
N ASN A 132 -5.27 18.74 0.60
CA ASN A 132 -6.62 18.27 0.95
C ASN A 132 -6.61 17.65 2.36
N PRO A 133 -6.41 18.46 3.43
CA PRO A 133 -6.43 17.96 4.79
C PRO A 133 -7.82 17.40 5.16
N PRO A 134 -7.90 16.42 6.08
CA PRO A 134 -9.18 15.89 6.51
C PRO A 134 -9.97 16.93 7.30
N TYR A 135 -11.29 16.97 7.16
CA TYR A 135 -12.15 17.67 8.12
C TYR A 135 -12.55 16.78 9.31
N ALA A 136 -12.45 15.45 9.17
CA ALA A 136 -12.71 14.50 10.24
C ALA A 136 -11.87 13.23 10.06
N ILE A 137 -11.42 12.65 11.18
CA ILE A 137 -10.71 11.39 11.24
C ILE A 137 -11.56 10.42 12.05
N THR A 138 -11.94 9.30 11.44
CA THR A 138 -12.63 8.21 12.12
C THR A 138 -11.67 7.07 12.38
N THR A 139 -11.57 6.62 13.63
CA THR A 139 -10.72 5.49 14.02
C THR A 139 -11.51 4.45 14.80
N ASP A 140 -10.88 3.30 15.05
CA ASP A 140 -11.33 2.39 16.10
C ASP A 140 -11.16 3.03 17.50
N LYS A 141 -11.53 2.29 18.55
CA LYS A 141 -11.38 2.73 19.94
C LYS A 141 -9.95 2.53 20.50
N ASN A 142 -8.92 2.41 19.66
CA ASN A 142 -7.55 2.26 20.14
C ASN A 142 -7.09 3.53 20.89
N ALA A 143 -6.57 3.32 22.11
CA ALA A 143 -6.06 4.38 22.98
C ALA A 143 -4.90 5.18 22.36
N SER A 144 -4.22 4.66 21.35
CA SER A 144 -3.11 5.36 20.69
C SER A 144 -3.55 6.51 19.78
N TYR A 145 -4.80 6.50 19.27
CA TYR A 145 -5.24 7.49 18.27
C TYR A 145 -5.59 8.86 18.85
N PRO A 146 -6.41 8.99 19.92
CA PRO A 146 -6.69 10.29 20.52
C PRO A 146 -5.44 11.13 20.86
N PRO A 147 -4.42 10.60 21.57
CA PRO A 147 -3.23 11.38 21.90
C PRO A 147 -2.41 11.73 20.65
N ALA A 148 -2.35 10.84 19.66
CA ALA A 148 -1.66 11.13 18.40
C ALA A 148 -2.34 12.28 17.64
N ILE A 149 -3.68 12.29 17.57
CA ILE A 149 -4.45 13.36 16.89
C ILE A 149 -4.31 14.68 17.64
N ASN A 150 -4.39 14.68 18.96
CA ASN A 150 -4.21 15.89 19.76
C ASN A 150 -2.82 16.51 19.55
N GLN A 151 -1.76 15.70 19.59
CA GLN A 151 -0.41 16.20 19.35
C GLN A 151 -0.23 16.78 17.93
N LEU A 152 -0.90 16.22 16.92
CA LEU A 152 -0.87 16.76 15.56
C LEU A 152 -1.59 18.12 15.46
N LYS A 153 -2.66 18.32 16.23
CA LYS A 153 -3.33 19.62 16.35
C LYS A 153 -2.44 20.64 17.04
N GLU A 154 -1.82 20.27 18.16
CA GLU A 154 -0.89 21.13 18.92
C GLU A 154 0.31 21.58 18.07
N LYS A 155 0.85 20.69 17.24
CA LYS A 155 1.94 20.99 16.30
C LYS A 155 1.51 21.80 15.07
N GLY A 156 0.21 22.06 14.90
CA GLY A 156 -0.34 22.71 13.69
C GLY A 156 -0.24 21.86 12.42
N ALA A 157 -0.02 20.54 12.55
CA ALA A 157 0.06 19.63 11.40
C ALA A 157 -1.32 19.36 10.78
N ILE A 158 -2.40 19.45 11.59
CA ILE A 158 -3.79 19.44 11.14
C ILE A 158 -4.55 20.58 11.82
N PRO A 159 -5.62 21.11 11.19
CA PRO A 159 -6.47 22.12 11.82
C PRO A 159 -7.06 21.64 13.16
N ILE A 160 -7.19 22.56 14.12
CA ILE A 160 -7.85 22.28 15.42
C ILE A 160 -9.30 21.82 15.23
N THR A 161 -9.95 22.28 14.15
CA THR A 161 -11.33 21.99 13.75
C THR A 161 -11.53 20.55 13.27
N VAL A 162 -10.47 19.79 13.01
CA VAL A 162 -10.59 18.39 12.56
C VAL A 162 -11.26 17.56 13.66
N GLU A 163 -12.41 16.98 13.35
CA GLU A 163 -13.16 16.17 14.32
C GLU A 163 -12.58 14.76 14.43
N HIS A 164 -12.36 14.26 15.65
CA HIS A 164 -12.06 12.84 15.87
C HIS A 164 -13.34 12.09 16.23
N ARG A 165 -13.63 11.02 15.49
CA ARG A 165 -14.84 10.20 15.66
C ARG A 165 -14.46 8.75 15.92
N THR A 166 -15.22 8.08 16.78
CA THR A 166 -15.13 6.63 16.98
C THR A 166 -16.46 5.98 16.59
N ASN A 167 -16.63 5.71 15.29
CA ASN A 167 -17.88 5.14 14.77
C ASN A 167 -17.60 3.83 14.02
N LYS A 168 -18.10 2.72 14.58
CA LYS A 168 -17.94 1.36 14.04
C LYS A 168 -18.48 1.23 12.60
N TYR A 169 -19.64 1.82 12.31
CA TYR A 169 -20.25 1.71 10.98
C TYR A 169 -19.44 2.41 9.89
N LEU A 170 -18.87 3.58 10.22
CA LEU A 170 -17.98 4.29 9.31
C LEU A 170 -16.66 3.54 9.09
N ASN A 171 -16.18 2.81 10.11
CA ASN A 171 -14.95 2.01 10.03
C ASN A 171 -15.08 0.76 9.14
N ASN A 172 -16.29 0.29 8.86
CA ASN A 172 -16.52 -0.86 7.98
C ASN A 172 -15.82 -0.73 6.61
N ILE A 173 -15.67 0.48 6.07
CA ILE A 173 -15.02 0.72 4.77
C ILE A 173 -13.54 0.30 4.81
N VAL A 174 -12.80 0.72 5.85
CA VAL A 174 -11.36 0.38 5.97
C VAL A 174 -11.19 -1.10 6.35
N GLU A 175 -12.08 -1.66 7.16
CA GLU A 175 -12.08 -3.09 7.49
C GLU A 175 -12.35 -3.99 6.26
N GLN A 176 -13.28 -3.58 5.39
CA GLN A 176 -13.49 -4.27 4.12
C GLN A 176 -12.28 -4.14 3.20
N ASP A 177 -11.61 -2.98 3.20
CA ASP A 177 -10.38 -2.76 2.44
C ASP A 177 -9.23 -3.66 2.92
N HIS A 178 -9.15 -3.95 4.22
CA HIS A 178 -8.18 -4.91 4.79
C HIS A 178 -8.28 -6.29 4.12
N ARG A 179 -9.51 -6.77 3.85
CA ARG A 179 -9.72 -8.08 3.21
C ARG A 179 -9.10 -8.13 1.82
N ARG A 180 -9.19 -7.02 1.07
CA ARG A 180 -8.65 -6.90 -0.30
C ARG A 180 -7.12 -6.97 -0.33
N ILE A 181 -6.49 -6.57 0.77
CA ILE A 181 -5.02 -6.54 0.90
C ILE A 181 -4.50 -7.83 1.49
N LYS A 182 -5.26 -8.44 2.40
CA LYS A 182 -4.94 -9.79 2.91
C LYS A 182 -5.09 -10.87 1.85
N ARG A 183 -6.01 -10.73 0.89
CA ARG A 183 -6.24 -11.76 -0.14
C ARG A 183 -4.96 -12.11 -0.92
N PRO A 184 -4.21 -11.17 -1.56
CA PRO A 184 -2.96 -11.50 -2.25
C PRO A 184 -1.87 -12.11 -1.36
N LEU A 185 -1.93 -11.86 -0.05
CA LEU A 185 -0.92 -12.34 0.92
C LEU A 185 -1.10 -13.82 1.28
N ARG A 186 -2.31 -14.38 1.15
CA ARG A 186 -2.62 -15.75 1.60
C ARG A 186 -1.77 -16.83 0.91
N GLY A 187 -1.43 -16.66 -0.36
CA GLY A 187 -0.61 -17.62 -1.12
C GLY A 187 0.90 -17.38 -1.07
N LYS A 188 1.38 -16.36 -0.34
CA LYS A 188 2.80 -15.94 -0.38
C LYS A 188 3.66 -16.52 0.73
N GLY A 189 3.05 -17.24 1.68
CA GLY A 189 3.74 -17.67 2.89
C GLY A 189 4.20 -16.49 3.76
N PRO A 190 4.95 -16.77 4.85
CA PRO A 190 5.48 -15.72 5.72
C PRO A 190 6.63 -14.97 5.04
N PHE A 191 6.62 -13.64 5.10
CA PHE A 191 7.72 -12.82 4.61
C PHE A 191 8.97 -12.99 5.47
N LYS A 192 10.15 -13.02 4.84
CA LYS A 192 11.44 -13.20 5.52
C LYS A 192 11.97 -11.90 6.16
N THR A 193 11.73 -10.75 5.55
CA THR A 193 12.28 -9.44 6.01
C THR A 193 11.23 -8.34 6.03
N PHE A 194 11.43 -7.36 6.92
CA PHE A 194 10.54 -6.19 7.04
C PHE A 194 10.55 -5.35 5.75
N GLN A 195 11.72 -5.15 5.15
CA GLN A 195 11.86 -4.35 3.93
C GLN A 195 11.18 -5.00 2.73
N SER A 196 11.35 -6.31 2.51
CA SER A 196 10.68 -7.02 1.40
C SER A 196 9.16 -7.04 1.59
N THR A 197 8.69 -7.17 2.84
CA THR A 197 7.26 -7.03 3.15
C THR A 197 6.75 -5.64 2.76
N LYS A 198 7.48 -4.58 3.15
CA LYS A 198 7.13 -3.20 2.84
C LYS A 198 7.09 -2.96 1.31
N ASN A 199 8.07 -3.45 0.57
CA ASN A 199 8.13 -3.34 -0.89
C ASN A 199 6.94 -4.09 -1.54
N THR A 200 6.67 -5.32 -1.12
CA THR A 200 5.53 -6.11 -1.62
C THR A 200 4.19 -5.43 -1.32
N LEU A 201 3.98 -4.95 -0.10
CA LEU A 201 2.77 -4.20 0.26
C LEU A 201 2.62 -2.93 -0.57
N THR A 202 3.73 -2.24 -0.84
CA THR A 202 3.75 -1.07 -1.71
C THR A 202 3.26 -1.41 -3.11
N GLY A 203 3.69 -2.54 -3.67
CA GLY A 203 3.20 -3.04 -4.95
C GLY A 203 1.72 -3.46 -4.92
N ILE A 204 1.29 -4.17 -3.88
CA ILE A 204 -0.12 -4.59 -3.71
C ILE A 204 -1.04 -3.36 -3.68
N GLU A 205 -0.64 -2.33 -2.94
CA GLU A 205 -1.37 -1.06 -2.82
C GLU A 205 -1.40 -0.30 -4.13
N SER A 206 -0.31 -0.33 -4.88
CA SER A 206 -0.21 0.26 -6.23
C SER A 206 -1.26 -0.35 -7.16
N HIS A 207 -1.42 -1.67 -7.15
CA HIS A 207 -2.48 -2.32 -7.90
C HIS A 207 -3.88 -2.05 -7.35
N SER A 208 -4.00 -1.73 -6.06
CA SER A 208 -5.29 -1.35 -5.48
C SER A 208 -5.82 -0.04 -6.06
N LEU A 209 -4.94 0.89 -6.47
CA LEU A 209 -5.32 2.18 -7.04
C LEU A 209 -6.18 2.02 -8.31
N PHE A 210 -5.82 1.07 -9.18
CA PHE A 210 -6.62 0.75 -10.37
C PHE A 210 -7.99 0.16 -10.00
N ARG A 211 -8.04 -0.73 -8.99
CA ARG A 211 -9.31 -1.34 -8.54
C ARG A 211 -10.25 -0.30 -7.92
N LYS A 212 -9.68 0.67 -7.20
CA LYS A 212 -10.39 1.79 -6.56
C LYS A 212 -10.72 2.92 -7.55
N LYS A 213 -10.36 2.78 -8.83
CA LYS A 213 -10.49 3.84 -9.86
C LYS A 213 -9.82 5.17 -9.46
N GLN A 214 -8.80 5.11 -8.59
CA GLN A 214 -7.94 6.25 -8.27
C GLN A 214 -6.98 6.55 -9.41
N VAL A 215 -6.59 5.53 -10.16
CA VAL A 215 -5.78 5.66 -11.38
C VAL A 215 -6.55 4.95 -12.50
N ASP A 216 -6.58 5.56 -13.69
CA ASP A 216 -7.16 4.91 -14.87
C ASP A 216 -6.36 3.67 -15.28
N LYS A 217 -7.01 2.67 -15.85
CA LYS A 217 -6.32 1.45 -16.30
C LYS A 217 -5.43 1.71 -17.52
N SER A 218 -5.72 2.72 -18.35
CA SER A 218 -4.89 3.12 -19.49
C SER A 218 -3.45 3.40 -19.08
N VAL A 219 -3.28 4.04 -17.90
CA VAL A 219 -1.98 4.35 -17.30
C VAL A 219 -1.12 3.11 -17.10
N PHE A 220 -1.72 1.93 -16.88
CA PHE A 220 -0.94 0.69 -16.77
C PHE A 220 -0.24 0.36 -18.09
N PHE A 221 -0.93 0.48 -19.23
CA PHE A 221 -0.37 0.23 -20.56
C PHE A 221 0.63 1.30 -21.01
N GLU A 222 0.56 2.50 -20.45
CA GLU A 222 1.58 3.53 -20.69
C GLU A 222 2.90 3.25 -19.94
N ILE A 223 2.81 2.55 -18.81
CA ILE A 223 3.94 2.31 -17.90
C ILE A 223 4.60 0.94 -18.16
N VAL A 224 3.80 -0.05 -18.53
CA VAL A 224 4.20 -1.44 -18.82
C VAL A 224 4.38 -1.62 -20.31
#